data_AF-A0A7W8MQX9-F1
#
_entry.id   AF-A0A7W8MQX9-F1
#
_cell.length_a   1.000
_cell.length_b   1.000
_cell.length_c   1.000
_cell.angle_alpha   90.00
_cell.angle_beta   90.00
_cell.angle_gamma   90.00
#
_symmetry.space_group_name_H-M   'P 1'
#
loop_
_entity.id
_entity.type
_entity.pdbx_description
1 polymer ?
#
loop_
_entity_poly.entity_id
_entity_poly.type
_entity_poly.pdbx_seq_one_letter_code
_entity_poly.pdbx_strand_id
1 'polypeptide(L)'
;MQYSGKVEYAQQRKIRERNTALYRLAHWPIWIWVFFLAPGPLTFSLFAHGFGRGNLAWLIAVLIGTGIAALRGSLPGSEPRPYILRFDEDKPNPLYRRVCYTFAWSAVLTFALLNLSGLLLAAATGHWYMQQIYHYAYFPLCGTILLLGTIGVLPRVRPSTKGEGTERRYFYGSVWAVTISQALLLAFWKTLPETRAASLTKLAIFVCSLLLLGFAAYRGALPRTRPIVPGELMVAD
;
A
#
# COMPACT_ATOMS: atom_id res chain seq x y z
N MET A 1 23.08 7.67 2.03
CA MET A 1 23.04 7.36 0.58
C MET A 1 22.44 8.54 -0.17
N GLN A 2 23.23 9.22 -1.01
CA GLN A 2 22.69 10.20 -1.97
C GLN A 2 21.88 9.46 -3.03
N TYR A 3 20.70 9.99 -3.38
CA TYR A 3 19.83 9.41 -4.40
C TYR A 3 20.36 9.78 -5.80
N SER A 4 20.61 8.80 -6.66
CA SER A 4 21.12 8.99 -8.02
C SER A 4 20.07 8.72 -9.12
N GLY A 5 18.81 8.47 -8.74
CA GLY A 5 17.72 8.21 -9.68
C GLY A 5 17.09 9.48 -10.26
N LYS A 6 16.05 9.30 -11.07
CA LYS A 6 15.31 10.43 -11.67
C LYS A 6 14.49 11.17 -10.61
N VAL A 7 14.59 12.50 -10.59
CA VAL A 7 13.80 13.38 -9.70
C VAL A 7 12.69 14.10 -10.46
N GLU A 8 11.65 14.55 -9.75
CA GLU A 8 10.66 15.50 -10.25
C GLU A 8 10.86 16.84 -9.54
N TYR A 9 10.88 17.96 -10.27
CA TYR A 9 10.97 19.29 -9.66
C TYR A 9 9.59 19.83 -9.33
N ALA A 10 9.40 20.32 -8.11
CA ALA A 10 8.10 20.83 -7.65
C ALA A 10 7.52 21.91 -8.58
N GLN A 11 8.36 22.83 -9.06
CA GLN A 11 7.98 23.94 -9.94
C GLN A 11 7.49 23.53 -11.34
N GLN A 12 7.93 22.36 -11.83
CA GLN A 12 7.51 21.85 -13.15
C GLN A 12 6.15 21.16 -13.10
N ARG A 13 5.59 20.94 -11.90
CA ARG A 13 4.32 20.23 -11.74
C ARG A 13 3.16 21.16 -11.99
N LYS A 14 2.24 20.74 -12.86
CA LYS A 14 0.96 21.41 -13.04
C LYS A 14 0.16 21.40 -11.74
N ILE A 15 -0.03 22.58 -11.16
CA ILE A 15 -0.87 22.78 -9.99
C ILE A 15 -2.33 22.62 -10.41
N ARG A 16 -3.10 21.89 -9.61
CA ARG A 16 -4.54 21.70 -9.81
C ARG A 16 -5.28 22.37 -8.66
N GLU A 17 -6.23 23.23 -8.99
CA GLU A 17 -7.07 23.88 -7.98
C GLU A 17 -8.20 22.97 -7.50
N ARG A 18 -8.66 22.04 -8.35
CA ARG A 18 -9.77 21.12 -8.07
C ARG A 18 -9.49 19.73 -8.63
N ASN A 19 -10.00 18.73 -7.92
CA ASN A 19 -10.06 17.35 -8.42
C ASN A 19 -11.38 17.14 -9.17
N THR A 20 -11.34 16.48 -10.33
CA THR A 20 -12.56 16.18 -11.10
C THR A 20 -13.42 15.15 -10.36
N ALA A 21 -14.74 15.15 -10.64
CA ALA A 21 -15.64 14.16 -10.07
C ALA A 21 -15.20 12.72 -10.39
N LEU A 22 -14.80 12.48 -11.64
CA LEU A 22 -14.27 11.19 -12.08
C LEU A 22 -13.00 10.79 -11.31
N TYR A 23 -12.07 11.73 -11.10
CA TYR A 23 -10.86 11.47 -10.30
C TYR A 23 -11.21 11.06 -8.87
N ARG A 24 -12.15 11.77 -8.24
CA ARG A 24 -12.57 11.48 -6.86
C ARG A 24 -13.26 10.12 -6.76
N LEU A 25 -14.13 9.81 -7.72
CA LEU A 25 -14.82 8.52 -7.82
C LEU A 25 -13.83 7.37 -8.03
N ALA A 26 -12.86 7.54 -8.91
CA ALA A 26 -11.85 6.51 -9.21
C ALA A 26 -10.95 6.16 -8.02
N HIS A 27 -10.82 7.04 -7.03
CA HIS A 27 -10.05 6.74 -5.81
C HIS A 27 -10.87 5.97 -4.76
N TRP A 28 -12.20 6.00 -4.83
CA TRP A 28 -13.05 5.35 -3.84
C TRP A 28 -12.87 3.81 -3.81
N PRO A 29 -12.84 3.08 -4.96
CA PRO A 29 -12.55 1.65 -4.99
C PRO A 29 -11.24 1.25 -4.33
N ILE A 30 -10.21 2.11 -4.42
CA ILE A 30 -8.90 1.84 -3.80
C ILE A 30 -9.04 1.79 -2.27
N TRP A 31 -9.81 2.71 -1.70
CA TRP A 31 -10.04 2.75 -0.25
C TRP A 31 -10.98 1.65 0.21
N ILE A 32 -12.00 1.31 -0.57
CA ILE A 32 -12.83 0.12 -0.32
C ILE A 32 -11.91 -1.11 -0.20
N TRP A 33 -11.00 -1.29 -1.16
CA TRP A 33 -10.05 -2.41 -1.14
C TRP A 33 -9.16 -2.42 0.11
N VAL A 34 -8.53 -1.29 0.46
CA VAL A 34 -7.66 -1.19 1.64
C VAL A 34 -8.37 -1.57 2.93
N PHE A 35 -9.58 -1.04 3.16
CA PHE A 35 -10.33 -1.32 4.39
C PHE A 35 -11.02 -2.69 4.35
N PHE A 36 -11.41 -3.18 3.17
CA PHE A 36 -11.99 -4.51 3.02
C PHE A 36 -10.99 -5.60 3.43
N LEU A 37 -9.70 -5.42 3.16
CA LEU A 37 -8.63 -6.34 3.57
C LEU A 37 -8.24 -6.23 5.06
N ALA A 38 -8.74 -5.23 5.81
CA ALA A 38 -8.33 -4.99 7.19
C ALA A 38 -8.69 -6.12 8.18
N PRO A 39 -9.75 -6.92 8.00
CA PRO A 39 -9.97 -8.11 8.80
C PRO A 39 -9.29 -9.31 8.13
N GLY A 40 -8.09 -9.62 8.59
CA GLY A 40 -7.27 -10.73 8.09
C GLY A 40 -7.99 -12.08 8.05
N PRO A 41 -8.62 -12.53 9.14
CA PRO A 41 -9.33 -13.82 9.14
C PRO A 41 -10.49 -13.88 8.13
N LEU A 42 -11.22 -12.77 7.92
CA LEU A 42 -12.26 -12.72 6.89
C LEU A 42 -11.66 -12.80 5.49
N THR A 43 -10.54 -12.10 5.26
CA THR A 43 -9.80 -12.18 4.00
C THR A 43 -9.27 -13.60 3.73
N PHE A 44 -8.73 -14.27 4.74
CA PHE A 44 -8.30 -15.66 4.61
C PHE A 44 -9.49 -16.57 4.27
N SER A 45 -10.61 -16.41 4.97
CA SER A 45 -11.83 -17.17 4.69
C SER A 45 -12.37 -16.93 3.28
N LEU A 46 -12.28 -15.70 2.77
CA LEU A 46 -12.64 -15.37 1.39
C LEU A 46 -11.87 -16.21 0.37
N PHE A 47 -10.56 -16.38 0.56
CA PHE A 47 -9.73 -17.16 -0.35
C PHE A 47 -9.79 -18.67 -0.12
N ALA A 48 -10.01 -19.10 1.13
CA ALA A 48 -10.09 -20.51 1.49
C ALA A 48 -11.46 -21.15 1.17
N HIS A 49 -12.55 -20.41 1.42
CA HIS A 49 -13.93 -20.93 1.36
C HIS A 49 -14.85 -20.14 0.41
N GLY A 50 -14.38 -19.02 -0.15
CA GLY A 50 -15.17 -18.15 -1.01
C GLY A 50 -15.92 -17.05 -0.27
N PHE A 51 -16.79 -16.34 -1.00
CA PHE A 51 -17.48 -15.15 -0.48
C PHE A 51 -18.67 -15.53 0.42
N GLY A 52 -18.48 -15.44 1.74
CA GLY A 52 -19.53 -15.73 2.74
C GLY A 52 -20.24 -14.51 3.32
N ARG A 53 -21.21 -14.75 4.22
CA ARG A 53 -22.02 -13.70 4.89
C ARG A 53 -21.18 -12.69 5.68
N GLY A 54 -20.10 -13.15 6.33
CA GLY A 54 -19.18 -12.26 7.05
C GLY A 54 -18.45 -11.29 6.11
N ASN A 55 -18.02 -11.76 4.94
CA ASN A 55 -17.41 -10.93 3.91
C ASN A 55 -18.42 -9.91 3.37
N LEU A 56 -19.67 -10.32 3.14
CA LEU A 56 -20.74 -9.42 2.70
C LEU A 56 -21.03 -8.32 3.74
N ALA A 57 -21.22 -8.70 5.00
CA ALA A 57 -21.50 -7.74 6.08
C ALA A 57 -20.36 -6.73 6.23
N TRP A 58 -19.11 -7.20 6.17
CA TRP A 58 -17.95 -6.32 6.22
C TRP A 58 -17.84 -5.42 5.00
N LEU A 59 -18.07 -5.95 3.79
CA LEU A 59 -18.07 -5.16 2.55
C LEU A 59 -19.10 -4.03 2.62
N ILE A 60 -20.32 -4.31 3.09
CA ILE A 60 -21.37 -3.30 3.26
C ILE A 60 -20.92 -2.21 4.25
N ALA A 61 -20.35 -2.61 5.40
CA ALA A 61 -19.84 -1.65 6.39
C ALA A 61 -18.74 -0.76 5.80
N VAL A 62 -17.80 -1.35 5.05
CA VAL A 62 -16.72 -0.60 4.37
C VAL A 62 -17.27 0.33 3.29
N LEU A 63 -18.23 -0.12 2.48
CA LEU A 63 -18.88 0.71 1.46
C LEU A 63 -19.56 1.93 2.06
N ILE A 64 -20.31 1.75 3.16
CA ILE A 64 -20.96 2.85 3.86
C ILE A 64 -19.92 3.81 4.45
N GLY A 65 -18.94 3.30 5.20
CA GLY A 65 -17.93 4.13 5.87
C GLY A 65 -17.07 4.92 4.88
N THR A 66 -16.54 4.23 3.86
CA THR A 66 -15.72 4.89 2.83
C THR A 66 -16.56 5.79 1.92
N GLY A 67 -17.82 5.44 1.64
CA GLY A 67 -18.74 6.28 0.86
C GLY A 67 -19.02 7.61 1.56
N ILE A 68 -19.35 7.57 2.86
CA ILE A 68 -19.53 8.79 3.68
C ILE A 68 -18.24 9.62 3.68
N ALA A 69 -17.09 8.98 3.87
CA ALA A 69 -15.80 9.68 3.86
C ALA A 69 -15.47 10.29 2.48
N ALA A 70 -15.75 9.59 1.37
CA ALA A 70 -15.56 10.08 0.01
C ALA A 70 -16.43 11.31 -0.29
N LEU A 71 -17.71 11.25 0.11
CA LEU A 71 -18.67 12.35 -0.06
C LEU A 71 -18.25 13.59 0.74
N ARG A 72 -17.74 13.39 1.97
CA ARG A 72 -17.19 14.47 2.81
C ARG A 72 -15.80 14.97 2.36
N GLY A 73 -15.18 14.34 1.37
CA GLY A 73 -13.83 14.69 0.93
C GLY A 73 -12.74 14.32 1.93
N SER A 74 -12.99 13.33 2.79
CA SER A 74 -12.10 12.85 3.86
C SER A 74 -11.46 11.50 3.51
N LEU A 75 -11.18 11.27 2.22
CA LEU A 75 -10.36 10.16 1.74
C LEU A 75 -9.27 10.71 0.81
N PRO A 76 -8.01 10.24 0.92
CA PRO A 76 -6.97 10.73 0.04
C PRO A 76 -7.28 10.43 -1.44
N GLY A 77 -7.32 11.46 -2.27
CA GLY A 77 -7.71 11.39 -3.67
C GLY A 77 -9.20 11.67 -3.94
N SER A 78 -10.06 11.58 -2.92
CA SER A 78 -11.48 11.96 -3.02
C SER A 78 -11.76 13.38 -2.51
N GLU A 79 -10.71 14.13 -2.10
CA GLU A 79 -10.86 15.52 -1.69
C GLU A 79 -11.33 16.39 -2.88
N PRO A 80 -12.17 17.43 -2.68
CA PRO A 80 -12.57 18.35 -3.74
C PRO A 80 -11.40 19.13 -4.36
N ARG A 81 -10.35 19.36 -3.57
CA ARG A 81 -9.12 20.06 -3.96
C ARG A 81 -7.91 19.29 -3.42
N PRO A 82 -6.76 19.29 -4.12
CA PRO A 82 -5.56 18.67 -3.58
C PRO A 82 -5.17 19.32 -2.25
N TYR A 83 -4.97 18.50 -1.20
CA TYR A 83 -4.53 18.99 0.10
C TYR A 83 -3.11 19.58 0.05
N ILE A 84 -2.22 18.89 -0.67
CA ILE A 84 -0.83 19.31 -0.91
C ILE A 84 -0.73 19.83 -2.34
N LEU A 85 -0.44 21.12 -2.46
CA LEU A 85 -0.22 21.78 -3.75
C LEU A 85 1.24 21.65 -4.16
N ARG A 86 2.17 21.94 -3.24
CA ARG A 86 3.60 21.77 -3.43
C ARG A 86 4.18 20.84 -2.36
N PHE A 87 5.06 19.93 -2.77
CA PHE A 87 5.56 18.84 -1.91
C PHE A 87 6.80 19.23 -1.08
N ASP A 88 7.24 20.47 -1.25
CA ASP A 88 8.19 21.23 -0.43
C ASP A 88 7.49 22.02 0.70
N GLU A 89 6.15 22.13 0.69
CA GLU A 89 5.38 22.76 1.77
C GLU A 89 5.32 21.88 3.03
N ASP A 90 5.49 22.51 4.18
CA ASP A 90 5.21 21.92 5.48
C ASP A 90 3.81 22.33 5.96
N LYS A 91 2.90 21.35 6.04
CA LYS A 91 1.52 21.51 6.51
C LYS A 91 1.21 20.42 7.54
N PRO A 92 0.28 20.68 8.47
CA PRO A 92 -0.21 19.63 9.39
C PRO A 92 -0.87 18.52 8.57
N ASN A 93 -0.51 17.26 8.78
CA ASN A 93 -1.09 16.15 8.02
C ASN A 93 -2.48 15.78 8.58
N PRO A 94 -3.58 15.92 7.82
CA PRO A 94 -4.93 15.61 8.27
C PRO A 94 -5.06 14.21 8.84
N LEU A 95 -5.84 14.08 9.92
CA LEU A 95 -6.05 12.80 10.60
C LEU A 95 -6.57 11.72 9.65
N TYR A 96 -7.51 12.05 8.77
CA TYR A 96 -8.06 11.08 7.82
C TYR A 96 -6.98 10.53 6.88
N ARG A 97 -6.01 11.35 6.44
CA ARG A 97 -4.88 10.91 5.61
C ARG A 97 -3.99 9.95 6.39
N ARG A 98 -3.67 10.30 7.64
CA ARG A 98 -2.84 9.47 8.52
C ARG A 98 -3.49 8.10 8.77
N VAL A 99 -4.79 8.06 9.07
CA VAL A 99 -5.55 6.81 9.23
C VAL A 99 -5.53 6.00 7.93
N CYS A 100 -5.89 6.61 6.80
CA CYS A 100 -5.92 5.93 5.51
C CYS A 100 -4.55 5.35 5.13
N TYR A 101 -3.46 6.11 5.27
CA TYR A 101 -2.13 5.62 4.96
C TYR A 101 -1.64 4.56 5.96
N THR A 102 -2.05 4.62 7.22
CA THR A 102 -1.77 3.57 8.21
C THR A 102 -2.38 2.23 7.78
N PHE A 103 -3.66 2.23 7.42
CA PHE A 103 -4.33 1.02 6.93
C PHE A 103 -3.77 0.56 5.58
N ALA A 104 -3.41 1.49 4.69
CA ALA A 104 -2.77 1.13 3.42
C ALA A 104 -1.41 0.46 3.63
N TRP A 105 -0.59 0.94 4.57
CA TRP A 105 0.66 0.27 4.96
C TRP A 105 0.40 -1.12 5.53
N SER A 106 -0.63 -1.27 6.39
CA SER A 106 -1.01 -2.59 6.91
C SER A 106 -1.43 -3.55 5.78
N ALA A 107 -2.26 -3.10 4.83
CA ALA A 107 -2.68 -3.91 3.70
C ALA A 107 -1.51 -4.33 2.78
N VAL A 108 -0.51 -3.46 2.61
CA VAL A 108 0.67 -3.77 1.80
C VAL A 108 1.62 -4.73 2.53
N LEU A 109 1.92 -4.46 3.81
CA LEU A 109 2.95 -5.21 4.53
C LEU A 109 2.43 -6.53 5.12
N THR A 110 1.26 -6.53 5.75
CA THR A 110 0.75 -7.71 6.47
C THR A 110 0.63 -8.91 5.53
N PHE A 111 -0.05 -8.75 4.40
CA PHE A 111 -0.26 -9.85 3.45
C PHE A 111 1.03 -10.27 2.74
N ALA A 112 1.92 -9.32 2.41
CA ALA A 112 3.20 -9.64 1.80
C ALA A 112 4.08 -10.48 2.73
N LEU A 113 4.17 -10.09 4.00
CA LEU A 113 5.00 -10.77 4.99
C LEU A 113 4.41 -12.14 5.38
N LEU A 114 3.09 -12.26 5.55
CA LEU A 114 2.47 -13.56 5.85
C LEU A 114 2.65 -14.55 4.70
N ASN A 115 2.45 -14.10 3.45
CA ASN A 115 2.63 -14.96 2.28
C ASN A 115 4.10 -15.32 2.06
N LEU A 116 5.03 -14.39 2.31
CA LEU A 116 6.47 -14.68 2.30
C LEU A 116 6.83 -15.73 3.35
N SER A 117 6.36 -15.59 4.58
CA SER A 117 6.59 -16.56 5.66
C SER A 117 6.03 -17.94 5.32
N GLY A 118 4.83 -18.00 4.76
CA GLY A 118 4.23 -19.25 4.28
C GLY A 118 5.05 -19.91 3.18
N LEU A 119 5.53 -19.14 2.21
CA LEU A 119 6.40 -19.63 1.13
C LEU A 119 7.74 -20.15 1.65
N LEU A 120 8.38 -19.42 2.57
CA LEU A 120 9.64 -19.84 3.18
C LEU A 120 9.47 -21.17 3.92
N LEU A 121 8.41 -21.31 4.72
CA LEU A 121 8.12 -22.54 5.44
C LEU A 121 7.79 -23.71 4.50
N ALA A 122 6.99 -23.48 3.46
CA ALA A 122 6.65 -24.50 2.49
C ALA A 122 7.86 -24.93 1.63
N ALA A 123 8.76 -24.00 1.31
CA ALA A 123 10.00 -24.31 0.62
C ALA A 123 10.98 -25.11 1.51
N ALA A 124 11.05 -24.77 2.80
CA ALA A 124 11.94 -25.43 3.76
C ALA A 124 11.44 -26.83 4.14
N THR A 125 10.15 -26.96 4.48
CA THR A 125 9.58 -28.18 5.07
C THR A 125 8.80 -29.05 4.08
N GLY A 126 8.36 -28.48 2.96
CA GLY A 126 7.43 -29.14 2.03
C GLY A 126 5.96 -29.05 2.43
N HIS A 127 5.64 -28.45 3.59
CA HIS A 127 4.27 -28.35 4.11
C HIS A 127 3.76 -26.91 4.16
N TRP A 128 2.49 -26.71 3.81
CA TRP A 128 1.82 -25.42 3.88
C TRP A 128 1.11 -25.21 5.22
N TYR A 129 1.47 -24.15 5.94
CA TYR A 129 0.89 -23.78 7.24
C TYR A 129 0.18 -22.43 7.21
N MET A 130 -0.39 -22.05 6.06
CA MET A 130 -0.97 -20.72 5.87
C MET A 130 -2.08 -20.40 6.87
N GLN A 131 -2.91 -21.38 7.21
CA GLN A 131 -3.98 -21.18 8.20
C GLN A 131 -3.41 -20.83 9.57
N GLN A 132 -2.41 -21.57 10.04
CA GLN A 132 -1.77 -21.35 11.35
C GLN A 132 -1.05 -20.00 11.36
N ILE A 133 -0.33 -19.67 10.29
CA ILE A 133 0.36 -18.39 10.13
C ILE A 133 -0.65 -17.24 10.20
N TYR A 134 -1.75 -17.32 9.46
CA TYR A 134 -2.78 -16.26 9.50
C TYR A 134 -3.47 -16.19 10.86
N HIS A 135 -3.74 -17.32 11.51
CA HIS A 135 -4.40 -17.36 12.80
C HIS A 135 -3.55 -16.70 13.90
N TYR A 136 -2.26 -17.02 13.96
CA TYR A 136 -1.38 -16.57 15.04
C TYR A 136 -0.61 -15.29 14.72
N ALA A 137 -0.15 -15.08 13.49
CA ALA A 137 0.74 -13.98 13.15
C ALA A 137 0.02 -12.74 12.59
N TYR A 138 -1.21 -12.86 12.09
CA TYR A 138 -1.93 -11.73 11.48
C TYR A 138 -2.13 -10.57 12.46
N PHE A 139 -2.75 -10.84 13.62
CA PHE A 139 -3.09 -9.79 14.58
C PHE A 139 -1.85 -9.11 15.19
N PRO A 140 -0.80 -9.85 15.63
CA PRO A 140 0.43 -9.23 16.09
C PRO A 140 1.10 -8.35 15.03
N LEU A 141 1.16 -8.82 13.77
CA LEU A 141 1.79 -8.08 12.69
C LEU A 141 0.98 -6.83 12.31
N CYS A 142 -0.33 -6.99 12.10
CA CYS A 142 -1.23 -5.88 11.81
C CYS A 142 -1.22 -4.85 12.95
N GLY A 143 -1.33 -5.29 14.21
CA GLY A 143 -1.27 -4.44 15.39
C GLY A 143 0.03 -3.65 15.48
N THR A 144 1.17 -4.28 15.16
CA THR A 144 2.48 -3.60 15.10
C THR A 144 2.49 -2.50 14.04
N ILE A 145 2.01 -2.78 12.82
CA ILE A 145 1.98 -1.78 11.74
C ILE A 145 1.02 -0.64 12.08
N LEU A 146 -0.15 -0.96 12.65
CA LEU A 146 -1.11 0.05 13.10
C LEU A 146 -0.49 0.95 14.19
N LEU A 147 0.24 0.37 15.16
CA LEU A 147 0.95 1.11 16.20
C LEU A 147 2.03 2.03 15.62
N LEU A 148 2.82 1.56 14.66
CA LEU A 148 3.80 2.39 13.95
C LEU A 148 3.11 3.55 13.20
N GLY A 149 1.92 3.29 12.65
CA GLY A 149 1.10 4.32 12.03
C GLY A 149 0.55 5.33 13.02
N THR A 150 0.01 4.91 14.16
CA THR A 150 -0.54 5.82 15.18
C THR A 150 0.53 6.75 15.74
N ILE A 151 1.74 6.22 16.01
CA ILE A 151 2.92 7.01 16.44
C ILE A 151 3.44 7.91 15.31
N GLY A 152 3.08 7.63 14.05
CA GLY A 152 3.39 8.47 12.91
C GLY A 152 4.79 8.26 12.33
N VAL A 153 5.38 7.07 12.52
CA VAL A 153 6.73 6.78 11.98
C VAL A 153 6.68 6.26 10.54
N LEU A 154 5.53 5.75 10.10
CA LEU A 154 5.34 5.27 8.73
C LEU A 154 5.38 6.43 7.72
N PRO A 155 5.98 6.24 6.53
CA PRO A 155 6.00 7.28 5.49
C PRO A 155 4.58 7.74 5.15
N ARG A 156 4.37 9.05 5.02
CA ARG A 156 3.08 9.73 4.77
C ARG A 156 2.07 9.70 5.93
N VAL A 157 2.43 9.13 7.08
CA VAL A 157 1.59 9.08 8.30
C VAL A 157 2.05 10.06 9.38
N ARG A 158 3.21 10.68 9.17
CA ARG A 158 3.76 11.71 10.07
C ARG A 158 2.77 12.85 10.31
N PRO A 159 2.83 13.51 11.48
CA PRO A 159 1.98 14.67 11.79
C PRO A 159 2.17 15.87 10.86
N SER A 160 3.28 15.94 10.12
CA SER A 160 3.61 17.00 9.15
C SER A 160 3.82 16.39 7.76
N THR A 161 3.54 17.17 6.72
CA THR A 161 3.79 16.81 5.31
C THR A 161 5.23 17.08 4.88
N LYS A 162 6.10 17.56 5.78
CA LYS A 162 7.52 17.80 5.50
C LYS A 162 8.21 16.53 5.01
N GLY A 163 8.86 16.62 3.85
CA GLY A 163 9.54 15.48 3.22
C GLY A 163 8.61 14.49 2.54
N GLU A 164 7.29 14.76 2.47
CA GLU A 164 6.33 13.86 1.82
C GLU A 164 6.67 13.63 0.33
N GLY A 165 7.30 14.62 -0.32
CA GLY A 165 7.83 14.51 -1.68
C GLY A 165 8.82 13.36 -1.87
N THR A 166 9.61 13.03 -0.85
CA THR A 166 10.50 11.86 -0.85
C THR A 166 9.76 10.63 -0.35
N GLU A 167 9.00 10.74 0.73
CA GLU A 167 8.31 9.60 1.37
C GLU A 167 7.33 8.87 0.46
N ARG A 168 6.70 9.59 -0.49
CA ARG A 168 5.80 8.99 -1.49
C ARG A 168 6.43 7.80 -2.20
N ARG A 169 7.74 7.84 -2.44
CA ARG A 169 8.44 6.81 -3.21
C ARG A 169 8.39 5.46 -2.54
N TYR A 170 8.52 5.45 -1.21
CA TYR A 170 8.53 4.21 -0.43
C TYR A 170 7.12 3.61 -0.44
N PHE A 171 6.11 4.44 -0.22
CA PHE A 171 4.72 3.99 -0.25
C PHE A 171 4.33 3.45 -1.63
N TYR A 172 4.49 4.25 -2.70
CA TYR A 172 4.11 3.82 -4.05
C TYR A 172 5.00 2.68 -4.57
N GLY A 173 6.28 2.66 -4.20
CA GLY A 173 7.18 1.55 -4.50
C GLY A 173 6.68 0.24 -3.89
N SER A 174 6.29 0.26 -2.61
CA SER A 174 5.72 -0.91 -1.95
C SER A 174 4.37 -1.33 -2.54
N VAL A 175 3.49 -0.38 -2.91
CA VAL A 175 2.23 -0.71 -3.61
C VAL A 175 2.53 -1.43 -4.93
N TRP A 176 3.42 -0.88 -5.77
CA TRP A 176 3.78 -1.54 -7.03
C TRP A 176 4.37 -2.93 -6.83
N ALA A 177 5.36 -3.03 -5.93
CA ALA A 177 6.05 -4.28 -5.66
C ALA A 177 5.07 -5.35 -5.14
N VAL A 178 4.34 -5.05 -4.07
CA VAL A 178 3.47 -6.02 -3.42
C VAL A 178 2.29 -6.40 -4.32
N THR A 179 1.61 -5.46 -4.96
CA THR A 179 0.43 -5.79 -5.76
C THR A 179 0.77 -6.72 -6.93
N ILE A 180 1.84 -6.44 -7.67
CA ILE A 180 2.25 -7.31 -8.79
C ILE A 180 2.79 -8.65 -8.28
N SER A 181 3.66 -8.65 -7.25
CA SER A 181 4.21 -9.89 -6.70
C SER A 181 3.12 -10.81 -6.15
N GLN A 182 2.11 -10.26 -5.48
CA GLN A 182 0.98 -11.04 -4.98
C GLN A 182 0.10 -11.58 -6.12
N ALA A 183 -0.13 -10.80 -7.17
CA ALA A 183 -0.87 -11.26 -8.34
C ALA A 183 -0.15 -12.41 -9.06
N LEU A 184 1.17 -12.28 -9.24
CA LEU A 184 2.00 -13.36 -9.78
C LEU A 184 1.94 -14.59 -8.88
N LEU A 185 2.15 -14.42 -7.57
CA LEU A 185 2.06 -15.53 -6.63
C LEU A 185 0.71 -16.23 -6.68
N LEU A 186 -0.39 -15.50 -6.75
CA LEU A 186 -1.74 -16.07 -6.89
C LEU A 186 -1.88 -16.88 -8.18
N ALA A 187 -1.37 -16.38 -9.30
CA ALA A 187 -1.39 -17.10 -10.57
C ALA A 187 -0.63 -18.43 -10.46
N PHE A 188 0.60 -18.41 -9.92
CA PHE A 188 1.41 -19.61 -9.73
C PHE A 188 0.88 -20.54 -8.64
N TRP A 189 0.20 -20.00 -7.63
CA TRP A 189 -0.51 -20.78 -6.62
C TRP A 189 -1.60 -21.63 -7.26
N LYS A 190 -2.32 -21.09 -8.26
CA LYS A 190 -3.41 -21.77 -8.96
C LYS A 190 -2.94 -22.75 -10.04
N THR A 191 -1.75 -22.56 -10.61
CA THR A 191 -1.27 -23.35 -11.75
C THR A 191 -0.24 -24.42 -11.41
N LEU A 192 0.59 -24.20 -10.38
CA LEU A 192 1.64 -25.16 -10.00
C LEU A 192 1.16 -26.12 -8.91
N PRO A 193 1.61 -27.39 -8.93
CA PRO A 193 1.21 -28.39 -7.96
C PRO A 193 1.68 -28.05 -6.54
N GLU A 194 1.12 -28.75 -5.55
CA GLU A 194 1.52 -28.64 -4.15
C GLU A 194 2.71 -29.55 -3.83
N THR A 195 3.86 -29.27 -4.47
CA THR A 195 5.13 -29.95 -4.18
C THR A 195 6.16 -28.97 -3.65
N ARG A 196 7.16 -29.47 -2.93
CA ARG A 196 8.27 -28.64 -2.42
C ARG A 196 9.02 -27.92 -3.55
N ALA A 197 9.24 -28.58 -4.68
CA ALA A 197 9.86 -27.96 -5.86
C ALA A 197 9.02 -26.79 -6.40
N ALA A 198 7.70 -26.97 -6.49
CA ALA A 198 6.80 -25.89 -6.87
C ALA A 198 6.78 -24.74 -5.84
N SER A 199 6.88 -25.03 -4.55
CA SER A 199 7.00 -24.00 -3.49
C SER A 199 8.30 -23.19 -3.62
N LEU A 200 9.42 -23.83 -3.97
CA LEU A 200 10.68 -23.13 -4.27
C LEU A 200 10.53 -22.20 -5.49
N THR A 201 9.87 -22.66 -6.55
CA THR A 201 9.58 -21.83 -7.73
C THR A 201 8.69 -20.63 -7.38
N LYS A 202 7.61 -20.86 -6.62
CA LYS A 202 6.71 -19.78 -6.13
C LYS A 202 7.49 -18.76 -5.30
N LEU A 203 8.36 -19.22 -4.40
CA LEU A 203 9.20 -18.37 -3.55
C LEU A 203 10.18 -17.53 -4.38
N ALA A 204 10.88 -18.16 -5.31
CA ALA A 204 11.83 -17.48 -6.20
C ALA A 204 11.12 -16.38 -7.01
N ILE A 205 9.98 -16.69 -7.63
CA ILE A 205 9.20 -15.70 -8.40
C ILE A 205 8.71 -14.56 -7.51
N PHE A 206 8.21 -14.87 -6.32
CA PHE A 206 7.71 -13.85 -5.40
C PHE A 206 8.83 -12.91 -4.94
N VAL A 207 9.97 -13.44 -4.50
CA VAL A 207 11.11 -12.65 -4.05
C VAL A 207 11.75 -11.87 -5.22
N CYS A 208 11.98 -12.51 -6.37
CA CYS A 208 12.54 -11.84 -7.53
C CYS A 208 11.65 -10.69 -8.02
N SER A 209 10.33 -10.88 -8.08
CA SER A 209 9.41 -9.81 -8.48
C SER A 209 9.40 -8.64 -7.47
N LEU A 210 9.44 -8.92 -6.16
CA LEU A 210 9.55 -7.88 -5.13
C LEU A 210 10.84 -7.08 -5.29
N LEU A 211 11.98 -7.76 -5.50
CA LEU A 211 13.28 -7.11 -5.68
C LEU A 211 13.35 -6.29 -6.96
N LEU A 212 12.87 -6.82 -8.09
CA LEU A 212 12.87 -6.12 -9.37
C LEU A 212 12.01 -4.85 -9.33
N LEU A 213 10.80 -4.94 -8.77
CA LEU A 213 9.90 -3.80 -8.65
C LEU A 213 10.38 -2.81 -7.59
N GLY A 214 10.93 -3.29 -6.47
CA GLY A 214 11.57 -2.46 -5.46
C GLY A 214 12.76 -1.69 -6.03
N PHE A 215 13.57 -2.34 -6.87
CA PHE A 215 14.69 -1.70 -7.56
C PHE A 215 14.23 -0.69 -8.63
N ALA A 216 13.19 -1.02 -9.40
CA ALA A 216 12.58 -0.10 -10.34
C ALA A 216 11.99 1.14 -9.64
N ALA A 217 11.34 0.96 -8.47
CA ALA A 217 10.88 2.04 -7.62
C ALA A 217 12.04 2.88 -7.07
N TYR A 218 13.10 2.24 -6.60
CA TYR A 218 14.32 2.90 -6.14
C TYR A 218 14.93 3.76 -7.25
N ARG A 219 14.92 3.32 -8.50
CA ARG A 219 15.41 4.12 -9.64
C ARG A 219 14.44 5.22 -10.12
N GLY A 220 13.24 5.32 -9.54
CA GLY A 220 12.21 6.26 -10.01
C GLY A 220 11.63 5.89 -11.39
N ALA A 221 11.74 4.62 -11.78
CA ALA A 221 11.25 4.12 -13.06
C ALA A 221 9.73 3.88 -13.05
N LEU A 222 9.16 3.59 -11.88
CA LEU A 222 7.73 3.33 -11.72
C LEU A 222 6.94 4.63 -11.48
N PRO A 223 5.66 4.68 -11.91
CA PRO A 223 4.81 5.84 -11.68
C PRO A 223 4.75 6.23 -10.19
N ARG A 224 4.93 7.52 -9.93
CA ARG A 224 4.89 8.12 -8.58
C ARG A 224 6.00 7.69 -7.62
N THR A 225 7.08 7.07 -8.11
CA THR A 225 8.25 6.68 -7.29
C THR A 225 9.42 7.67 -7.36
N ARG A 226 9.37 8.66 -8.25
CA ARG A 226 10.37 9.74 -8.28
C ARG A 226 10.17 10.66 -7.08
N PRO A 227 11.24 10.98 -6.32
CA PRO A 227 11.15 11.98 -5.28
C PRO A 227 10.87 13.33 -5.92
N ILE A 228 10.04 14.12 -5.24
CA ILE A 228 9.80 15.51 -5.61
C ILE A 228 10.72 16.38 -4.78
N VAL A 229 11.58 17.13 -5.46
CA VAL A 229 12.54 18.04 -4.83
C VAL A 229 12.11 19.50 -5.06
N PRO A 230 12.47 20.42 -4.15
CA PRO A 230 12.39 21.84 -4.42
C PRO A 230 13.12 22.17 -5.74
N GLY A 231 12.62 23.17 -6.46
CA GLY A 231 13.28 23.67 -7.66
C GLY A 231 14.42 24.64 -7.35
N GLU A 232 14.78 25.48 -8.32
CA GLU A 232 15.77 26.54 -8.09
C GLU A 232 15.26 27.53 -7.03
N LEU A 233 16.15 27.94 -6.13
CA LEU A 233 15.87 29.01 -5.18
C LEU A 233 15.69 30.29 -5.99
N MET A 234 14.54 30.95 -5.85
CA MET A 234 14.44 32.35 -6.26
C MET A 234 15.37 33.15 -5.34
N VAL A 235 16.53 33.56 -5.85
CA VAL A 235 17.33 34.60 -5.20
C VAL A 235 16.52 35.88 -5.35
N ALA A 236 16.03 36.42 -4.23
CA ALA A 236 15.46 37.75 -4.23
C ALA A 236 16.64 38.73 -4.21
N ASP A 237 16.75 39.57 -5.24
CA ASP A 237 17.67 40.71 -5.26
C ASP A 237 17.31 41.73 -4.17
#